data_AF-A0A9P3KC38-F1
#
_entry.id   AF-A0A9P3KC38-F1
#
_cell.length_a   1.000
_cell.length_b   1.000
_cell.length_c   1.000
_cell.angle_alpha   90.00
_cell.angle_beta   90.00
_cell.angle_gamma   90.00
#
_symmetry.space_group_name_H-M   'P 1'
#
loop_
_entity.id
_entity.type
_entity.pdbx_description
1 polymer ?
#
loop_
_entity_poly.entity_id
_entity_poly.type
_entity_poly.pdbx_seq_one_letter_code
_entity_poly.pdbx_strand_id
1 'polypeptide(L)'
;MAPKGHAAKAAEADTQQLKTKLETEPLSKSLTGTVIADETSFNIEEEIKSLGGLEVLVPGKLEPTLIRQHLDEALLKAFNCSCNVHLSTSYAYQALALYCGKDSVALRGFGKFFWKRALEEQMTFKDMAAFVSGRGGSLMLRDIKAPPQSFHDPERVAEFDLALGKVAYEKDLNLHKAAEMSGDAGAQNFVENRLLKGAVLALQRCARYVTQIRRVGKGTGEYQMDHHMLMGVDVGELTVGQVLDPMTERMSVHMQPPTKRARTAADGIVGLLSSEG
;
A
#
# COMPACT_ATOMS: atom_id res chain seq x y z
N MET A 1 -5.24 -61.10 -32.59
CA MET A 1 -5.68 -60.84 -31.20
C MET A 1 -4.44 -60.48 -30.39
N ALA A 2 -4.21 -59.19 -30.15
CA ALA A 2 -3.05 -58.68 -29.40
C ALA A 2 -3.45 -58.40 -27.93
N PRO A 3 -2.54 -58.57 -26.96
CA PRO A 3 -2.89 -58.75 -25.55
C PRO A 3 -3.08 -57.40 -24.85
N LYS A 4 -4.33 -57.07 -24.49
CA LYS A 4 -4.70 -55.89 -23.68
C LYS A 4 -4.41 -56.04 -22.18
N GLY A 5 -3.63 -57.04 -21.75
CA GLY A 5 -3.52 -57.43 -20.33
C GLY A 5 -2.35 -56.84 -19.52
N HIS A 6 -1.33 -56.26 -20.17
CA HIS A 6 -0.11 -55.83 -19.46
C HIS A 6 -0.10 -54.35 -19.07
N ALA A 7 -0.73 -53.46 -19.86
CA ALA A 7 -0.79 -52.03 -19.56
C ALA A 7 -1.74 -51.70 -18.39
N ALA A 8 -2.82 -52.47 -18.21
CA ALA A 8 -3.77 -52.26 -17.12
C ALA A 8 -3.18 -52.61 -15.75
N LYS A 9 -2.36 -53.66 -15.66
CA LYS A 9 -1.70 -54.07 -14.41
C LYS A 9 -0.59 -53.13 -13.97
N ALA A 10 0.12 -52.50 -14.91
CA ALA A 10 1.12 -51.49 -14.59
C ALA A 10 0.46 -50.20 -14.07
N ALA A 11 -0.64 -49.77 -14.69
CA ALA A 11 -1.40 -48.61 -14.23
C ALA A 11 -2.07 -48.84 -12.86
N GLU A 12 -2.59 -50.04 -12.58
CA GLU A 12 -3.10 -50.39 -11.25
C GLU A 12 -2.00 -50.41 -10.20
N ALA A 13 -0.82 -50.98 -10.50
CA ALA A 13 0.32 -50.98 -9.59
C ALA A 13 0.84 -49.57 -9.26
N ASP A 14 0.89 -48.68 -10.26
CA ASP A 14 1.27 -47.28 -10.08
C ASP A 14 0.22 -46.50 -9.28
N THR A 15 -1.08 -46.78 -9.50
CA THR A 15 -2.17 -46.16 -8.74
C THR A 15 -2.21 -46.66 -7.30
N GLN A 16 -1.90 -47.94 -7.06
CA GLN A 16 -1.74 -48.50 -5.72
C GLN A 16 -0.54 -47.86 -5.02
N GLN A 17 0.63 -47.75 -5.67
CA GLN A 17 1.82 -47.10 -5.09
C GLN A 17 1.60 -45.60 -4.79
N LEU A 18 0.84 -44.89 -5.64
CA LEU A 18 0.45 -43.50 -5.40
C LEU A 18 -0.53 -43.37 -4.23
N LYS A 19 -1.49 -44.29 -4.08
CA LYS A 19 -2.38 -44.35 -2.90
C LYS A 19 -1.62 -44.71 -1.62
N THR A 20 -0.69 -45.66 -1.66
CA THR A 20 0.14 -46.03 -0.50
C THR A 20 1.09 -44.90 -0.09
N LYS A 21 1.58 -44.08 -1.03
CA LYS A 21 2.33 -42.84 -0.73
C LYS A 21 1.47 -41.70 -0.19
N LEU A 22 0.17 -41.68 -0.47
CA LEU A 22 -0.77 -40.70 0.09
C LEU A 22 -1.30 -41.08 1.47
N GLU A 23 -1.15 -42.34 1.89
CA GLU A 23 -1.70 -42.85 3.16
C GLU A 23 -0.70 -42.91 4.33
N THR A 24 0.52 -42.42 4.17
CA THR A 24 1.48 -42.33 5.28
C THR A 24 1.74 -40.88 5.66
N GLU A 25 1.23 -40.53 6.84
CA GLU A 25 1.30 -39.26 7.57
C GLU A 25 0.25 -38.21 7.15
N PRO A 26 -0.77 -37.94 8.00
CA PRO A 26 -1.64 -36.80 7.76
C PRO A 26 -0.81 -35.52 7.71
N LEU A 27 -1.11 -34.62 6.77
CA LEU A 27 -0.48 -33.29 6.65
C LEU A 27 -0.49 -32.49 7.97
N SER A 28 -1.36 -32.89 8.92
CA SER A 28 -1.42 -32.34 10.26
C SER A 28 -0.15 -32.54 11.09
N LYS A 29 0.63 -33.61 10.87
CA LYS A 29 1.89 -33.83 11.61
C LYS A 29 3.04 -32.92 11.16
N SER A 30 3.06 -32.54 9.88
CA SER A 30 4.01 -31.54 9.35
C SER A 30 3.63 -30.10 9.72
N LEU A 31 2.43 -29.89 10.28
CA LEU A 31 1.90 -28.59 10.69
C LEU A 31 1.75 -28.45 12.21
N THR A 32 2.02 -29.51 12.98
CA THR A 32 2.21 -29.43 14.43
C THR A 32 3.65 -29.03 14.71
N GLY A 33 3.94 -27.74 14.65
CA GLY A 33 5.11 -27.21 15.34
C GLY A 33 4.92 -27.48 16.83
N THR A 34 5.63 -28.45 17.38
CA THR A 34 5.69 -28.67 18.83
C THR A 34 6.39 -27.46 19.43
N VAL A 35 5.63 -26.61 20.14
CA VAL A 35 6.17 -25.47 20.91
C VAL A 35 7.00 -25.97 22.11
N ILE A 36 6.78 -27.21 22.51
CA ILE A 36 7.46 -27.92 23.60
C ILE A 36 7.92 -29.24 23.00
N ALA A 37 9.23 -29.40 22.79
CA ALA A 37 9.80 -30.73 22.55
C ALA A 37 9.70 -31.53 23.85
N ASP A 38 9.53 -32.85 23.73
CA ASP A 38 9.34 -33.77 24.86
C ASP A 38 10.27 -33.43 26.03
N GLU A 39 9.65 -33.11 27.17
CA GLU A 39 10.21 -32.86 28.51
C GLU A 39 10.82 -31.48 28.86
N THR A 40 10.95 -30.50 27.96
CA THR A 40 11.39 -29.14 28.35
C THR A 40 10.35 -28.07 28.05
N SER A 41 9.66 -27.59 29.09
CA SER A 41 8.77 -26.43 29.01
C SER A 41 9.54 -25.13 28.76
N PHE A 42 8.94 -24.19 28.02
CA PHE A 42 9.49 -22.83 27.84
C PHE A 42 9.71 -22.14 29.19
N ASN A 43 10.98 -21.97 29.57
CA ASN A 43 11.35 -21.36 30.84
C ASN A 43 11.68 -19.87 30.65
N ILE A 44 10.73 -19.01 31.01
CA ILE A 44 10.84 -17.55 30.82
C ILE A 44 12.11 -16.98 31.47
N GLU A 45 12.52 -17.47 32.64
CA GLU A 45 13.69 -16.95 33.34
C GLU A 45 15.00 -17.31 32.63
N GLU A 46 15.10 -18.52 32.08
CA GLU A 46 16.26 -18.96 31.30
C GLU A 46 16.34 -18.20 29.97
N GLU A 47 15.21 -17.92 29.33
CA GLU A 47 15.16 -17.15 28.08
C GLU A 47 15.51 -15.67 28.29
N ILE A 48 15.04 -15.07 29.39
CA ILE A 48 15.46 -13.72 29.77
C ILE A 48 16.99 -13.70 29.99
N LYS A 49 17.54 -14.72 30.67
CA LYS A 49 18.99 -14.85 30.86
C LYS A 49 19.74 -15.08 29.55
N SER A 50 19.21 -15.89 28.63
CA SER A 50 19.82 -16.17 27.31
C SER A 50 19.94 -14.91 26.46
N LEU A 51 19.00 -13.97 26.62
CA LEU A 51 19.02 -12.64 25.99
C LEU A 51 19.82 -11.58 26.77
N GLY A 52 20.59 -11.98 27.79
CA GLY A 52 21.47 -11.09 28.56
C GLY A 52 20.92 -10.64 29.92
N GLY A 53 19.71 -11.05 30.29
CA GLY A 53 19.11 -10.77 31.59
C GLY A 53 18.24 -9.51 31.65
N LEU A 54 17.48 -9.37 32.73
CA LEU A 54 16.49 -8.29 32.89
C LEU A 54 17.12 -6.89 32.84
N GLU A 55 18.30 -6.71 33.44
CA GLU A 55 19.00 -5.40 33.46
C GLU A 55 19.50 -4.97 32.07
N VAL A 56 19.75 -5.92 31.16
CA VAL A 56 20.13 -5.65 29.77
C VAL A 56 18.91 -5.32 28.93
N LEU A 57 17.83 -6.09 29.10
CA LEU A 57 16.57 -5.90 28.37
C LEU A 57 15.82 -4.65 28.83
N VAL A 58 15.93 -4.30 30.11
CA VAL A 58 15.30 -3.14 30.73
C VAL A 58 16.33 -2.42 31.61
N PRO A 59 17.17 -1.56 31.01
CA PRO A 59 18.16 -0.78 31.76
C PRO A 59 17.49 0.07 32.83
N GLY A 60 18.04 0.05 34.06
CA GLY A 60 17.51 0.84 35.19
C GLY A 60 17.81 2.35 35.11
N LYS A 61 18.67 2.78 34.18
CA LYS A 61 18.94 4.19 33.89
C LYS A 61 18.01 4.68 32.79
N LEU A 62 17.71 5.98 32.81
CA LEU A 62 16.95 6.62 31.74
C LEU A 62 17.78 6.62 30.45
N GLU A 63 17.55 5.64 29.59
CA GLU A 63 18.12 5.55 28.26
C GLU A 63 17.27 6.32 27.22
N PRO A 64 17.85 6.72 26.07
CA PRO A 64 17.11 7.41 25.01
C PRO A 64 15.91 6.62 24.46
N THR A 65 15.94 5.29 24.55
CA THR A 65 14.82 4.41 24.20
C THR A 65 14.95 3.05 24.89
N LEU A 66 13.81 2.49 25.32
CA LEU A 66 13.73 1.15 25.94
C LEU A 66 13.16 0.08 24.98
N ILE A 67 12.70 0.47 23.80
CA ILE A 67 11.96 -0.41 22.88
C ILE A 67 12.74 -0.70 21.58
N ARG A 68 14.02 -0.31 21.51
CA ARG A 68 14.79 -0.51 20.29
C ARG A 68 14.91 -1.99 19.99
N GLN A 69 14.20 -2.42 18.95
CA GLN A 69 14.10 -3.82 18.57
C GLN A 69 14.35 -3.97 17.07
N HIS A 70 15.38 -4.75 16.73
CA HIS A 70 15.82 -5.09 15.37
C HIS A 70 16.00 -3.90 14.41
N LEU A 71 16.25 -2.69 14.93
CA LEU A 71 16.42 -1.47 14.13
C LEU A 71 17.90 -1.09 14.12
N ASP A 72 18.69 -1.74 13.27
CA ASP A 72 20.11 -1.39 13.13
C ASP A 72 20.28 0.00 12.48
N GLU A 73 21.50 0.52 12.53
CA GLU A 73 21.82 1.87 12.05
C GLU A 73 21.67 2.00 10.53
N ALA A 74 21.97 0.95 9.76
CA ALA A 74 21.87 0.97 8.31
C ALA A 74 20.40 1.04 7.86
N LEU A 75 19.53 0.25 8.51
CA LEU A 75 18.09 0.28 8.29
C LEU A 75 17.49 1.63 8.69
N LEU A 76 17.85 2.16 9.86
CA LEU A 76 17.40 3.49 10.29
C LEU A 76 17.84 4.58 9.31
N LYS A 77 19.07 4.50 8.79
CA LYS A 77 19.56 5.41 7.75
C LYS A 77 18.77 5.29 6.45
N ALA A 78 18.38 4.07 6.05
CA ALA A 78 17.54 3.84 4.88
C ALA A 78 16.14 4.46 5.06
N PHE A 79 15.52 4.28 6.23
CA PHE A 79 14.24 4.93 6.56
C PHE A 79 14.34 6.46 6.52
N ASN A 80 15.42 7.04 7.05
CA ASN A 80 15.67 8.49 6.97
C ASN A 80 15.77 8.97 5.52
N CYS A 81 16.44 8.20 4.65
CA CYS A 81 16.52 8.52 3.23
C CYS A 81 15.14 8.44 2.56
N SER A 82 14.38 7.38 2.81
CA SER A 82 13.03 7.19 2.25
C SER A 82 12.05 8.28 2.73
N CYS A 83 12.10 8.68 4.00
CA CYS A 83 11.31 9.82 4.50
C CYS A 83 11.57 11.09 3.69
N ASN A 84 12.83 11.39 3.38
CA ASN A 84 13.16 12.54 2.55
C ASN A 84 12.67 12.38 1.10
N VAL A 85 12.69 11.15 0.56
CA VAL A 85 12.13 10.85 -0.78
C VAL A 85 10.63 11.15 -0.82
N HIS A 86 9.84 10.62 0.12
CA HIS A 86 8.38 10.83 0.12
C HIS A 86 8.00 12.29 0.40
N LEU A 87 8.70 12.98 1.30
CA LEU A 87 8.46 14.42 1.51
C LEU A 87 8.83 15.25 0.28
N SER A 88 9.94 14.94 -0.40
CA SER A 88 10.32 15.61 -1.66
C SER A 88 9.32 15.33 -2.78
N THR A 89 8.81 14.10 -2.85
CA THR A 89 7.80 13.67 -3.81
C THR A 89 6.47 14.38 -3.55
N SER A 90 6.04 14.49 -2.28
CA SER A 90 4.89 15.31 -1.89
C SER A 90 5.04 16.76 -2.33
N TYR A 91 6.22 17.35 -2.12
CA TYR A 91 6.46 18.74 -2.48
C TYR A 91 6.44 18.95 -4.00
N ALA A 92 6.96 18.00 -4.78
CA ALA A 92 6.85 17.99 -6.23
C ALA A 92 5.39 17.90 -6.71
N TYR A 93 4.56 17.05 -6.09
CA TYR A 93 3.12 17.00 -6.40
C TYR A 93 2.38 18.29 -6.05
N GLN A 94 2.74 18.97 -4.96
CA GLN A 94 2.17 20.29 -4.66
C GLN A 94 2.53 21.30 -5.76
N ALA A 95 3.77 21.29 -6.25
CA ALA A 95 4.18 22.18 -7.35
C ALA A 95 3.43 21.88 -8.66
N LEU A 96 3.22 20.60 -8.98
CA LEU A 96 2.37 20.20 -10.12
C LEU A 96 0.93 20.68 -9.96
N ALA A 97 0.35 20.50 -8.76
CA ALA A 97 -1.00 20.95 -8.46
C ALA A 97 -1.16 22.46 -8.62
N LEU A 98 -0.22 23.23 -8.08
CA LEU A 98 -0.19 24.69 -8.19
C LEU A 98 0.00 25.16 -9.63
N TYR A 99 0.87 24.50 -10.40
CA TYR A 99 1.03 24.79 -11.83
C TYR A 99 -0.28 24.59 -12.59
N CYS A 100 -0.94 23.44 -12.40
CA CYS A 100 -2.20 23.11 -13.09
C CYS A 100 -3.35 24.06 -12.70
N GLY A 101 -3.34 24.57 -11.47
CA GLY A 101 -4.35 25.49 -10.95
C GLY A 101 -4.20 26.95 -11.38
N LYS A 102 -3.10 27.34 -12.06
CA LYS A 102 -2.92 28.70 -12.59
C LYS A 102 -4.03 29.04 -13.58
N ASP A 103 -4.50 30.28 -13.61
CA ASP A 103 -5.50 30.79 -14.54
C ASP A 103 -5.08 30.63 -16.03
N SER A 104 -3.79 30.79 -16.30
CA SER A 104 -3.18 30.60 -17.62
C SER A 104 -3.04 29.12 -18.05
N VAL A 105 -3.26 28.17 -17.15
CA VAL A 105 -3.19 26.72 -17.42
C VAL A 105 -4.58 26.07 -17.31
N ALA A 106 -5.31 26.37 -16.23
CA ALA A 106 -6.71 26.04 -15.98
C ALA A 106 -7.07 24.54 -16.03
N LEU A 107 -6.14 23.65 -15.64
CA LEU A 107 -6.34 22.19 -15.58
C LEU A 107 -6.71 21.74 -14.17
N ARG A 108 -7.95 22.01 -13.77
CA ARG A 108 -8.41 21.81 -12.39
C ARG A 108 -8.51 20.35 -11.99
N GLY A 109 -8.80 19.45 -12.93
CA GLY A 109 -8.81 18.01 -12.72
C GLY A 109 -7.43 17.47 -12.37
N PHE A 110 -6.42 17.82 -13.18
CA PHE A 110 -5.02 17.51 -12.87
C PHE A 110 -4.57 18.15 -11.55
N GLY A 111 -4.94 19.41 -11.31
CA GLY A 111 -4.62 20.10 -10.05
C GLY A 111 -5.15 19.35 -8.81
N LYS A 112 -6.42 18.94 -8.84
CA LYS A 112 -7.05 18.14 -7.78
C LYS A 112 -6.37 16.78 -7.62
N PHE A 113 -6.04 16.11 -8.72
CA PHE A 113 -5.35 14.83 -8.72
C PHE A 113 -3.98 14.92 -8.03
N PHE A 114 -3.14 15.88 -8.42
CA PHE A 114 -1.81 16.04 -7.82
C PHE A 114 -1.87 16.49 -6.36
N TRP A 115 -2.86 17.29 -5.99
CA TRP A 115 -3.05 17.63 -4.58
C TRP A 115 -3.35 16.38 -3.73
N LYS A 116 -4.20 15.48 -4.24
CA LYS A 116 -4.46 14.19 -3.58
C LYS A 116 -3.18 13.34 -3.48
N ARG A 117 -2.39 13.24 -4.56
CA ARG A 117 -1.09 12.55 -4.57
C ARG A 117 -0.14 13.12 -3.51
N ALA A 118 -0.06 14.45 -3.39
CA ALA A 118 0.77 15.09 -2.37
C ALA A 118 0.39 14.69 -0.95
N LEU A 119 -0.91 14.58 -0.66
CA LEU A 119 -1.43 14.15 0.65
C LEU A 119 -1.17 12.67 0.91
N GLU A 120 -1.29 11.81 -0.11
CA GLU A 120 -0.96 10.39 -0.02
C GLU A 120 0.51 10.20 0.37
N GLU A 121 1.45 10.92 -0.24
CA GLU A 121 2.88 10.88 0.12
C GLU A 121 3.16 11.40 1.54
N GLN A 122 2.42 12.40 2.02
CA GLN A 122 2.51 12.85 3.41
C GLN A 122 2.01 11.79 4.38
N MET A 123 0.98 11.03 4.01
CA MET A 123 0.49 9.91 4.81
C MET A 123 1.54 8.81 4.87
N THR A 124 2.18 8.49 3.75
CA THR A 124 3.30 7.55 3.70
C THR A 124 4.44 7.95 4.64
N PHE A 125 4.80 9.24 4.68
CA PHE A 125 5.76 9.76 5.66
C PHE A 125 5.29 9.55 7.11
N LYS A 126 4.02 9.83 7.42
CA LYS A 126 3.46 9.63 8.77
C LYS A 126 3.51 8.16 9.19
N ASP A 127 3.18 7.24 8.29
CA ASP A 127 3.24 5.80 8.54
C ASP A 127 4.68 5.35 8.85
N MET A 128 5.67 5.85 8.10
CA MET A 128 7.09 5.59 8.40
C MET A 128 7.52 6.18 9.74
N ALA A 129 7.11 7.41 10.06
CA ALA A 129 7.43 8.03 11.33
C ALA A 129 6.85 7.23 12.50
N ALA A 130 5.61 6.76 12.40
CA ALA A 130 5.00 5.90 13.39
C ALA A 130 5.73 4.55 13.51
N PHE A 131 6.09 3.93 12.39
CA PHE A 131 6.82 2.66 12.37
C PHE A 131 8.20 2.76 13.04
N VAL A 132 8.98 3.79 12.68
CA VAL A 132 10.33 3.98 13.20
C VAL A 132 10.31 4.38 14.68
N SER A 133 9.47 5.34 15.07
CA SER A 133 9.36 5.79 16.46
C SER A 133 8.79 4.71 17.38
N GLY A 134 7.82 3.92 16.91
CA GLY A 134 7.28 2.77 17.63
C GLY A 134 8.30 1.66 17.89
N ARG A 135 9.45 1.70 17.21
CA ARG A 135 10.57 0.78 17.37
C ARG A 135 11.81 1.43 18.00
N GLY A 136 11.64 2.58 18.64
CA GLY A 136 12.71 3.28 19.34
C GLY A 136 13.71 3.99 18.41
N GLY A 137 13.40 4.11 17.12
CA GLY A 137 14.18 4.91 16.18
C GLY A 137 13.80 6.39 16.22
N SER A 138 14.73 7.24 15.82
CA SER A 138 14.46 8.66 15.61
C SER A 138 14.72 9.04 14.15
N LEU A 139 13.73 9.67 13.53
CA LEU A 139 13.85 10.17 12.17
C LEU A 139 14.55 11.53 12.15
N MET A 140 15.48 11.70 11.21
CA MET A 140 16.25 12.91 10.98
C MET A 140 15.79 13.55 9.67
N LEU A 141 14.98 14.60 9.77
CA LEU A 141 14.50 15.35 8.61
C LEU A 141 15.65 16.14 7.94
N ARG A 142 15.56 16.32 6.62
CA ARG A 142 16.58 16.97 5.79
C ARG A 142 15.93 17.99 4.86
N ASP A 143 16.78 18.79 4.22
CA ASP A 143 16.37 19.78 3.24
C ASP A 143 15.64 19.15 2.05
N ILE A 144 14.53 19.78 1.67
CA ILE A 144 13.77 19.43 0.47
C ILE A 144 14.10 20.44 -0.61
N LYS A 145 14.55 19.97 -1.78
CA LYS A 145 14.88 20.85 -2.91
C LYS A 145 13.61 21.31 -3.63
N ALA A 146 13.65 22.55 -4.11
CA ALA A 146 12.56 23.10 -4.92
C ALA A 146 12.36 22.28 -6.20
N PRO A 147 11.15 21.78 -6.47
CA PRO A 147 10.83 21.07 -7.70
C PRO A 147 10.66 22.05 -8.87
N PRO A 148 10.60 21.57 -10.12
CA PRO A 148 10.20 22.38 -11.27
C PRO A 148 8.82 23.01 -11.06
N GLN A 149 8.67 24.29 -11.43
CA GLN A 149 7.43 25.06 -11.26
C GLN A 149 6.74 25.46 -12.57
N SER A 150 7.34 25.08 -13.70
CA SER A 150 6.82 25.35 -15.03
C SER A 150 6.93 24.09 -15.88
N PHE A 151 5.83 23.78 -16.56
CA PHE A 151 5.70 22.67 -17.48
C PHE A 151 5.17 23.24 -18.81
N HIS A 152 5.50 22.59 -19.92
CA HIS A 152 5.17 23.11 -21.25
C HIS A 152 3.70 22.86 -21.60
N ASP A 153 3.24 21.63 -21.39
CA ASP A 153 1.90 21.16 -21.73
C ASP A 153 1.44 20.03 -20.77
N PRO A 154 0.14 19.68 -20.78
CA PRO A 154 -0.43 18.62 -19.95
C PRO A 154 0.24 17.24 -20.17
N GLU A 155 0.69 16.96 -21.39
CA GLU A 155 1.44 15.75 -21.68
C GLU A 155 2.73 15.71 -20.86
N ARG A 156 3.50 16.81 -20.86
CA ARG A 156 4.75 16.88 -20.08
C ARG A 156 4.52 16.78 -18.57
N VAL A 157 3.39 17.27 -18.09
CA VAL A 157 2.96 17.12 -16.69
C VAL A 157 2.72 15.64 -16.35
N ALA A 158 1.99 14.90 -17.17
CA ALA A 158 1.72 13.48 -16.97
C ALA A 158 3.01 12.62 -17.08
N GLU A 159 3.90 12.96 -18.01
CA GLU A 159 5.20 12.29 -18.13
C GLU A 159 6.07 12.49 -16.90
N PHE A 160 6.11 13.72 -16.36
CA PHE A 160 6.88 14.03 -15.16
C PHE A 160 6.33 13.30 -13.94
N ASP A 161 5.01 13.21 -13.79
CA ASP A 161 4.35 12.40 -12.75
C ASP A 161 4.78 10.92 -12.83
N LEU A 162 4.66 10.30 -14.01
CA LEU A 162 5.07 8.91 -14.20
C LEU A 162 6.57 8.70 -13.89
N ALA A 163 7.43 9.62 -14.32
CA ALA A 163 8.86 9.54 -14.05
C ALA A 163 9.16 9.68 -12.56
N LEU A 164 8.51 10.64 -11.88
CA LEU A 164 8.64 10.86 -10.44
C LEU A 164 8.21 9.62 -9.65
N GLY A 165 7.04 9.03 -9.98
CA GLY A 165 6.55 7.81 -9.37
C GLY A 165 7.51 6.63 -9.54
N LYS A 166 8.12 6.47 -10.73
CA LYS A 166 9.09 5.39 -10.97
C LYS A 166 10.35 5.56 -10.14
N VAL A 167 10.84 6.80 -10.03
CA VAL A 167 12.01 7.10 -9.19
C VAL A 167 11.70 6.82 -7.71
N ALA A 168 10.54 7.23 -7.21
CA ALA A 168 10.12 6.94 -5.84
C ALA A 168 10.03 5.43 -5.58
N TYR A 169 9.41 4.67 -6.50
CA TYR A 169 9.33 3.22 -6.41
C TYR A 169 10.71 2.53 -6.33
N GLU A 170 11.66 2.95 -7.16
CA GLU A 170 13.04 2.44 -7.08
C GLU A 170 13.71 2.75 -5.73
N LYS A 171 13.38 3.89 -5.10
CA LYS A 171 13.87 4.20 -3.75
C LYS A 171 13.22 3.32 -2.69
N ASP A 172 11.95 2.97 -2.84
CA ASP A 172 11.26 2.04 -1.93
C ASP A 172 11.82 0.62 -2.05
N LEU A 173 12.19 0.18 -3.25
CA LEU A 173 12.91 -1.09 -3.44
C LEU A 173 14.29 -1.09 -2.76
N ASN A 174 14.98 0.04 -2.73
CA ASN A 174 16.24 0.15 -2.00
C ASN A 174 16.04 0.09 -0.48
N LEU A 175 14.93 0.65 0.04
CA LEU A 175 14.55 0.49 1.44
C LEU A 175 14.20 -0.97 1.77
N HIS A 176 13.47 -1.65 0.88
CA HIS A 176 13.15 -3.08 1.02
C HIS A 176 14.42 -3.92 1.11
N LYS A 177 15.39 -3.71 0.20
CA LYS A 177 16.71 -4.37 0.24
C LYS A 177 17.45 -4.10 1.55
N ALA A 178 17.40 -2.87 2.07
CA ALA A 178 18.00 -2.56 3.36
C ALA A 178 17.35 -3.36 4.49
N ALA A 179 16.02 -3.47 4.50
CA ALA A 179 15.29 -4.29 5.46
C ALA A 179 15.62 -5.79 5.33
N GLU A 180 15.81 -6.29 4.11
CA GLU A 180 16.25 -7.66 3.84
C GLU A 180 17.66 -7.92 4.37
N MET A 181 18.63 -7.06 4.05
CA MET A 181 20.02 -7.19 4.51
C MET A 181 20.14 -7.11 6.04
N SER A 182 19.24 -6.36 6.70
CA SER A 182 19.13 -6.27 8.15
C SER A 182 18.47 -7.50 8.81
N GLY A 183 17.92 -8.42 8.02
CA GLY A 183 17.15 -9.56 8.53
C GLY A 183 15.85 -9.16 9.22
N ASP A 184 15.32 -7.96 8.93
CA ASP A 184 14.17 -7.39 9.62
C ASP A 184 12.88 -7.66 8.84
N ALA A 185 12.23 -8.79 9.17
CA ALA A 185 10.97 -9.19 8.56
C ALA A 185 9.83 -8.18 8.80
N GLY A 186 9.84 -7.47 9.93
CA GLY A 186 8.84 -6.45 10.24
C GLY A 186 8.97 -5.24 9.31
N ALA A 187 10.20 -4.81 9.04
CA ALA A 187 10.48 -3.73 8.09
C ALA A 187 10.18 -4.15 6.65
N GLN A 188 10.53 -5.37 6.24
CA GLN A 188 10.17 -5.88 4.90
C GLN A 188 8.65 -5.88 4.69
N ASN A 189 7.91 -6.45 5.64
CA ASN A 189 6.44 -6.47 5.61
C ASN A 189 5.83 -5.06 5.59
N PHE A 190 6.41 -4.11 6.35
CA PHE A 190 5.99 -2.71 6.30
C PHE A 190 6.16 -2.14 4.89
N VAL A 191 7.36 -2.29 4.29
CA VAL A 191 7.67 -1.74 2.96
C VAL A 191 6.77 -2.34 1.88
N GLU A 192 6.58 -3.66 1.89
CA GLU A 192 5.74 -4.37 0.93
C GLU A 192 4.28 -3.89 0.97
N ASN A 193 3.70 -3.82 2.17
CA ASN A 193 2.28 -3.54 2.33
C ASN A 193 1.94 -2.06 2.31
N ARG A 194 2.80 -1.20 2.87
CA ARG A 194 2.54 0.24 2.99
C ARG A 194 3.08 1.05 1.82
N LEU A 195 4.17 0.61 1.19
CA LEU A 195 4.81 1.36 0.11
C LEU A 195 4.57 0.69 -1.25
N LEU A 196 5.07 -0.54 -1.43
CA LEU A 196 5.18 -1.16 -2.76
C LEU A 196 3.83 -1.54 -3.37
N LYS A 197 2.91 -2.12 -2.58
CA LYS A 197 1.60 -2.57 -3.09
C LYS A 197 0.78 -1.43 -3.70
N GLY A 198 0.71 -0.30 -3.01
CA GLY A 198 -0.01 0.89 -3.50
C GLY A 198 0.71 1.56 -4.67
N ALA A 199 2.04 1.60 -4.63
CA ALA A 199 2.85 2.27 -5.64
C ALA A 199 2.69 1.66 -7.05
N VAL A 200 2.57 0.33 -7.18
CA VAL A 200 2.34 -0.32 -8.49
C VAL A 200 1.02 0.13 -9.12
N LEU A 201 -0.06 0.23 -8.33
CA LEU A 201 -1.37 0.69 -8.82
C LEU A 201 -1.32 2.17 -9.19
N ALA A 202 -0.63 3.00 -8.40
CA ALA A 202 -0.42 4.41 -8.73
C ALA A 202 0.35 4.56 -10.06
N LEU A 203 1.45 3.81 -10.24
CA LEU A 203 2.25 3.83 -11.47
C LEU A 203 1.45 3.41 -12.71
N GLN A 204 0.61 2.39 -12.59
CA GLN A 204 -0.28 1.98 -13.67
C GLN A 204 -1.26 3.10 -14.05
N ARG A 205 -1.82 3.80 -13.06
CA ARG A 205 -2.71 4.94 -13.29
C ARG A 205 -1.99 6.08 -13.99
N CYS A 206 -0.80 6.47 -13.54
CA CYS A 206 0.03 7.49 -14.19
C CYS A 206 0.35 7.10 -15.64
N ALA A 207 0.71 5.84 -15.91
CA ALA A 207 0.99 5.35 -17.26
C ALA A 207 -0.24 5.38 -18.18
N ARG A 208 -1.43 5.09 -17.64
CA ARG A 208 -2.70 5.22 -18.37
C ARG A 208 -3.00 6.68 -18.71
N TYR A 209 -2.74 7.61 -17.79
CA TYR A 209 -2.90 9.04 -18.06
C TYR A 209 -1.95 9.53 -19.15
N VAL A 210 -0.67 9.13 -19.13
CA VAL A 210 0.28 9.42 -20.22
C VAL A 210 -0.22 8.86 -21.56
N THR A 211 -0.77 7.64 -21.55
CA THR A 211 -1.30 7.03 -22.78
C THR A 211 -2.53 7.76 -23.30
N GLN A 212 -3.45 8.17 -22.41
CA GLN A 212 -4.67 8.85 -22.81
C GLN A 212 -4.42 10.28 -23.27
N ILE A 213 -3.59 11.06 -22.58
CA ILE A 213 -3.31 12.44 -22.96
C ILE A 213 -2.67 12.50 -24.37
N ARG A 214 -1.80 11.54 -24.69
CA ARG A 214 -1.23 11.36 -26.04
C ARG A 214 -2.27 10.96 -27.08
N ARG A 215 -3.26 10.15 -26.70
CA ARG A 215 -4.30 9.63 -27.60
C ARG A 215 -5.35 10.69 -27.92
N VAL A 216 -5.77 11.48 -26.93
CA VAL A 216 -6.79 12.52 -27.12
C VAL A 216 -6.22 13.75 -27.84
N GLY A 217 -4.91 13.97 -27.77
CA GLY A 217 -4.23 15.08 -28.43
C GLY A 217 -4.50 16.44 -27.76
N LYS A 218 -3.86 17.48 -28.31
CA LYS A 218 -3.84 18.82 -27.72
C LYS A 218 -5.19 19.55 -27.79
N GLY A 219 -5.40 20.52 -26.90
CA GLY A 219 -6.57 21.40 -26.93
C GLY A 219 -7.82 20.72 -26.39
N THR A 220 -8.80 20.41 -27.25
CA THR A 220 -10.08 19.82 -26.83
C THR A 220 -9.91 18.49 -26.12
N GLY A 221 -8.95 17.65 -26.55
CA GLY A 221 -8.67 16.37 -25.91
C GLY A 221 -8.16 16.53 -24.48
N GLU A 222 -7.18 17.40 -24.26
CA GLU A 222 -6.65 17.75 -22.94
C GLU A 222 -7.75 18.30 -22.02
N TYR A 223 -8.60 19.20 -22.54
CA TYR A 223 -9.74 19.74 -21.80
C TYR A 223 -10.73 18.66 -21.37
N GLN A 224 -11.13 17.77 -22.29
CA GLN A 224 -12.06 16.67 -21.98
C GLN A 224 -11.48 15.72 -20.93
N MET A 225 -10.20 15.40 -21.05
CA MET A 225 -9.51 14.55 -20.09
C MET A 225 -9.43 15.21 -18.70
N ASP A 226 -9.06 16.50 -18.61
CA ASP A 226 -9.07 17.24 -17.35
C ASP A 226 -10.45 17.25 -16.71
N HIS A 227 -11.50 17.46 -17.53
CA HIS A 227 -12.87 17.45 -17.04
C HIS A 227 -13.28 16.08 -16.49
N HIS A 228 -12.93 14.99 -17.16
CA HIS A 228 -13.15 13.62 -16.65
C HIS A 228 -12.45 13.40 -15.31
N MET A 229 -11.18 13.81 -15.18
CA MET A 229 -10.44 13.74 -13.91
C MET A 229 -11.12 14.55 -12.80
N LEU A 230 -11.60 15.76 -13.12
CA LEU A 230 -12.28 16.63 -12.15
C LEU A 230 -13.56 15.98 -11.59
N MET A 231 -14.33 15.34 -12.48
CA MET A 231 -15.56 14.62 -12.16
C MET A 231 -15.31 13.29 -11.43
N GLY A 232 -14.05 12.88 -11.25
CA GLY A 232 -13.69 11.63 -10.61
C GLY A 232 -13.88 10.41 -11.52
N VAL A 233 -14.02 10.62 -12.83
CA VAL A 233 -13.98 9.56 -13.83
C VAL A 233 -12.50 9.19 -14.01
N ASP A 234 -12.04 8.30 -13.14
CA ASP A 234 -10.66 7.82 -13.16
C ASP A 234 -10.46 6.79 -14.26
N VAL A 235 -9.23 6.65 -14.74
CA VAL A 235 -8.80 5.64 -15.72
C VAL A 235 -8.76 4.22 -15.14
N GLY A 236 -9.44 4.03 -14.01
CA GLY A 236 -9.53 2.81 -13.22
C GLY A 236 -8.25 2.48 -12.46
N GLU A 237 -8.40 1.98 -11.23
CA GLU A 237 -7.33 1.29 -10.49
C GLU A 237 -7.25 -0.20 -10.87
N LEU A 238 -8.20 -0.68 -11.67
CA LEU A 238 -8.33 -2.08 -12.01
C LEU A 238 -7.16 -2.55 -12.87
N THR A 239 -6.39 -3.51 -12.36
CA THR A 239 -5.42 -4.29 -13.13
C THR A 239 -6.14 -5.13 -14.19
N VAL A 240 -5.43 -5.57 -15.24
CA VAL A 240 -6.00 -6.52 -16.22
C VAL A 240 -6.55 -7.77 -15.53
N GLY A 241 -5.89 -8.25 -14.48
CA GLY A 241 -6.41 -9.35 -13.65
C GLY A 241 -7.77 -9.04 -13.02
N GLN A 242 -7.98 -7.84 -12.50
CA GLN A 242 -9.27 -7.43 -11.93
C GLN A 242 -10.35 -7.16 -12.98
N VAL A 243 -9.96 -6.75 -14.19
CA VAL A 243 -10.87 -6.63 -15.35
C VAL A 243 -11.31 -8.02 -15.85
N LEU A 244 -10.42 -9.01 -15.78
CA LEU A 244 -10.68 -10.38 -16.21
C LEU A 244 -11.33 -11.24 -15.12
N ASP A 245 -11.39 -10.78 -13.87
CA ASP A 245 -12.03 -11.51 -12.78
C ASP A 245 -13.56 -11.36 -12.84
N PRO A 246 -14.31 -12.45 -13.14
CA PRO A 246 -15.76 -12.41 -13.23
C PRO A 246 -16.46 -12.07 -11.89
N MET A 247 -15.74 -12.06 -10.75
CA MET A 247 -16.30 -11.60 -9.48
C MET A 247 -16.39 -10.06 -9.37
N THR A 248 -15.55 -9.30 -10.05
CA THR A 248 -15.52 -7.83 -9.93
C THR A 248 -16.82 -7.20 -10.43
N GLU A 249 -17.46 -7.77 -11.48
CA GLU A 249 -18.78 -7.34 -11.96
C GLU A 249 -19.90 -7.50 -10.92
N ARG A 250 -19.80 -8.48 -9.99
CA ARG A 250 -20.83 -8.71 -8.96
C ARG A 250 -20.73 -7.73 -7.79
N MET A 251 -19.54 -7.20 -7.52
CA MET A 251 -19.34 -6.25 -6.40
C MET A 251 -19.78 -4.83 -6.76
N SER A 252 -19.78 -4.44 -8.04
CA SER A 252 -20.21 -3.11 -8.49
C SER A 252 -21.71 -2.86 -8.34
N VAL A 253 -22.53 -3.92 -8.29
CA VAL A 253 -24.01 -3.81 -8.17
C VAL A 253 -24.46 -3.63 -6.71
N HIS A 254 -23.59 -3.85 -5.72
CA HIS A 254 -23.99 -3.90 -4.30
C HIS A 254 -23.48 -2.75 -3.41
N MET A 255 -22.96 -1.67 -4.00
CA MET A 255 -22.69 -0.41 -3.29
C MET A 255 -23.55 0.75 -3.83
N GLN A 256 -24.88 0.60 -3.79
CA GLN A 256 -25.73 1.77 -3.60
C GLN A 256 -25.85 2.05 -2.10
N PRO A 257 -25.58 3.28 -1.62
CA PRO A 257 -25.88 3.62 -0.24
C PRO A 257 -27.39 3.48 -0.01
N PRO A 258 -27.84 3.02 1.17
CA PRO A 258 -29.26 2.97 1.47
C PRO A 258 -29.83 4.38 1.34
N THR A 259 -30.78 4.56 0.43
CA THR A 259 -31.54 5.79 0.29
C THR A 259 -32.21 6.07 1.63
N LYS A 260 -31.96 7.26 2.19
CA LYS A 260 -32.72 7.74 3.35
C LYS A 260 -34.18 7.79 2.95
N ARG A 261 -34.98 6.81 3.38
CA ARG A 261 -36.44 6.91 3.38
C ARG A 261 -36.80 8.16 4.19
N ALA A 262 -37.31 9.17 3.51
CA ALA A 262 -37.99 10.29 4.14
C ALA A 262 -39.15 9.71 4.97
N ARG A 263 -39.06 9.81 6.29
CA ARG A 263 -40.24 9.68 7.15
C ARG A 263 -40.95 11.03 7.12
N THR A 264 -42.00 11.10 6.32
CA THR A 264 -43.09 12.05 6.52
C THR A 264 -43.76 11.72 7.85
N ALA A 265 -43.64 12.62 8.82
CA ALA A 265 -44.51 12.64 10.00
C ALA A 265 -45.49 13.80 9.81
N ALA A 266 -46.61 13.50 9.17
CA ALA A 266 -47.85 14.23 9.36
C ALA A 266 -48.69 13.42 10.37
N ASP A 267 -49.46 14.16 11.16
CA ASP A 267 -50.38 13.73 12.24
C ASP A 267 -49.69 13.39 13.58
N GLY A 268 -49.86 14.14 14.66
CA GLY A 268 -50.66 15.32 14.93
C GLY A 268 -50.77 15.47 16.44
N ILE A 269 -50.51 16.65 17.01
CA ILE A 269 -51.08 17.06 18.30
C ILE A 269 -51.47 18.54 18.18
N VAL A 270 -52.78 18.73 18.26
CA VAL A 270 -53.52 19.98 18.46
C VAL A 270 -53.19 20.56 19.83
N GLY A 271 -53.04 21.88 19.92
CA GLY A 271 -53.36 22.61 21.16
C GLY A 271 -52.47 23.80 21.52
N LEU A 272 -53.07 25.00 21.41
CA LEU A 272 -52.95 26.10 22.37
C LEU A 272 -51.61 26.87 22.44
N LEU A 273 -51.54 28.04 21.80
CA LEU A 273 -51.80 29.34 22.46
C LEU A 273 -51.49 30.50 21.50
N SER A 274 -52.51 31.30 21.24
CA SER A 274 -52.37 32.70 20.84
C SER A 274 -51.71 33.48 21.98
N SER A 275 -50.73 34.35 21.67
CA SER A 275 -50.70 35.77 22.05
C SER A 275 -49.27 36.32 22.16
N GLU A 276 -49.13 37.57 21.68
CA GLU A 276 -48.09 38.58 21.97
C GLU A 276 -46.85 38.66 21.07
N GLY A 277 -46.73 39.81 20.37
CA GLY A 277 -45.55 40.26 19.64
C GLY A 277 -45.87 40.87 18.30
#